data_AF-A0A957UTI7-F1
#
_entry.id   AF-A0A957UTI7-F1
#
_cell.length_a   1.000
_cell.length_b   1.000
_cell.length_c   1.000
_cell.angle_alpha   90.00
_cell.angle_beta   90.00
_cell.angle_gamma   90.00
#
_symmetry.space_group_name_H-M   'P 1'
#
loop_
_entity.id
_entity.type
_entity.pdbx_description
1 polymer ?
#
loop_
_entity_poly.entity_id
_entity_poly.type
_entity_poly.pdbx_seq_one_letter_code
_entity_poly.pdbx_strand_id
1 'polypeptide(L)' 'MSALDADLAHTDAASSLAAPPEIEQHVTELRRAVRQHQYNYYVLDAPTVSDAEFDALFNELKALEQQYPALYRSDSPTVR' A
#
# COMPACT_ATOMS: atom_id res chain seq x y z
N MET A 1 19.01 2.70 -31.01
CA MET A 1 17.80 2.05 -30.48
C MET A 1 17.95 1.85 -28.98
N SER A 2 17.59 2.86 -28.20
CA SER A 2 16.69 2.76 -27.03
C SER A 2 16.63 4.18 -26.48
N ALA A 3 15.59 4.89 -26.88
CA ALA A 3 15.35 6.27 -26.52
C ALA A 3 14.38 6.31 -25.34
N LEU A 4 14.49 7.42 -24.62
CA LEU A 4 13.52 8.05 -23.73
C LEU A 4 13.49 7.58 -22.27
N ASP A 5 14.28 8.30 -21.49
CA ASP A 5 13.82 9.00 -20.28
C ASP A 5 12.28 9.12 -20.23
N ALA A 6 11.66 8.36 -19.34
CA ALA A 6 10.29 8.60 -18.93
C ALA A 6 10.30 9.76 -17.93
N ASP A 7 10.25 10.96 -18.48
CA ASP A 7 9.93 12.22 -17.81
C ASP A 7 8.57 12.08 -17.11
N LEU A 8 8.59 11.79 -15.80
CA LEU A 8 7.40 11.81 -14.95
C LEU A 8 7.00 13.26 -14.69
N ALA A 9 6.25 13.81 -15.64
CA ALA A 9 5.49 15.04 -15.47
C ALA A 9 4.47 14.88 -14.33
N HIS A 10 4.90 15.13 -13.10
CA HIS A 10 4.02 15.32 -11.94
C HIS A 10 3.49 16.75 -11.96
N THR A 11 2.47 17.02 -12.78
CA THR A 11 1.66 18.23 -12.59
C THR A 11 0.24 17.99 -13.08
N ASP A 12 -0.67 17.72 -12.13
CA ASP A 12 -1.98 18.36 -12.15
C ASP A 12 -2.47 18.59 -10.71
N ALA A 13 -2.74 19.86 -10.41
CA ALA A 13 -3.28 20.35 -9.16
C ALA A 13 -4.81 20.10 -9.02
N ALA A 14 -5.40 19.26 -9.88
CA ALA A 14 -6.79 18.81 -9.81
C ALA A 14 -7.01 17.47 -9.04
N SER A 15 -5.94 16.79 -8.60
CA SER A 15 -6.00 15.39 -8.10
C SER A 15 -6.22 15.20 -6.59
N SER A 16 -6.80 16.15 -5.85
CA SER A 16 -6.92 16.03 -4.39
C SER A 16 -7.89 14.95 -3.87
N LEU A 17 -8.55 14.19 -4.75
CA LEU A 17 -9.45 13.08 -4.39
C LEU A 17 -9.04 11.73 -4.99
N ALA A 18 -8.18 11.70 -6.03
CA ALA A 18 -7.77 10.49 -6.72
C ALA A 18 -6.27 10.25 -6.49
N ALA A 19 -5.90 9.03 -6.10
CA ALA A 19 -4.51 8.71 -5.87
C ALA A 19 -3.73 8.58 -7.19
N PRO A 20 -2.44 8.96 -7.23
CA PRO A 20 -1.57 8.62 -8.34
C PRO A 20 -1.53 7.10 -8.58
N PRO A 21 -1.44 6.63 -9.83
CA PRO A 21 -1.47 5.20 -10.14
C PRO A 21 -0.34 4.42 -9.45
N GLU A 22 0.81 5.04 -9.23
CA GLU A 22 1.93 4.45 -8.47
C GLU A 22 1.53 4.21 -7.01
N ILE A 23 0.77 5.13 -6.40
CA ILE A 23 0.27 4.98 -5.03
C ILE A 23 -0.80 3.89 -4.97
N GLU A 24 -1.68 3.80 -5.97
CA GLU A 24 -2.69 2.72 -6.03
C GLU A 24 -2.03 1.34 -6.11
N GLN A 25 -0.99 1.21 -6.93
CA GLN A 25 -0.19 0.00 -7.05
C GLN A 25 0.49 -0.33 -5.72
N HIS A 26 1.13 0.66 -5.09
CA HIS A 26 1.81 0.47 -3.81
C HIS A 26 0.86 0.04 -2.69
N VAL A 27 -0.31 0.66 -2.58
CA VAL A 27 -1.36 0.24 -1.62
C VAL A 27 -1.82 -1.19 -1.90
N THR A 28 -1.91 -1.59 -3.17
CA THR A 28 -2.27 -2.97 -3.54
C THR A 28 -1.21 -3.97 -3.08
N GLU A 29 0.07 -3.63 -3.23
CA GLU A 29 1.19 -4.46 -2.78
C GLU A 29 1.24 -4.56 -1.25
N LEU A 30 1.10 -3.44 -0.55
CA LEU A 30 1.05 -3.39 0.91
C LEU A 30 -0.09 -4.24 1.47
N ARG A 31 -1.29 -4.15 0.87
CA ARG A 31 -2.43 -5.01 1.26
C ARG A 31 -2.12 -6.49 1.11
N ARG A 32 -1.46 -6.88 0.02
CA ARG A 32 -1.07 -8.27 -0.22
C ARG A 32 -0.05 -8.72 0.82
N ALA A 33 0.98 -7.92 1.07
CA ALA A 33 2.03 -8.22 2.03
C ALA A 33 1.46 -8.36 3.46
N VAL A 34 0.69 -7.37 3.92
CA VAL A 34 0.07 -7.39 5.25
C VAL A 34 -0.83 -8.62 5.42
N ARG A 35 -1.69 -8.94 4.44
CA ARG A 35 -2.54 -10.14 4.50
C ARG A 35 -1.73 -11.43 4.54
N GLN A 36 -0.65 -11.52 3.76
CA GLN A 36 0.22 -12.68 3.77
C GLN A 36 0.89 -12.87 5.13
N HIS A 37 1.40 -11.79 5.73
CA HIS A 37 2.03 -11.86 7.05
C HIS A 37 1.00 -12.18 8.15
N GLN A 38 -0.21 -11.63 8.08
CA GLN A 38 -1.31 -12.02 8.97
C GLN A 38 -1.65 -13.51 8.85
N TYR A 39 -1.71 -14.05 7.63
CA TYR A 39 -1.97 -15.47 7.40
C TYR A 39 -0.83 -16.33 7.98
N ASN A 40 0.41 -15.96 7.72
CA ASN A 40 1.59 -16.66 8.25
C ASN A 40 1.60 -16.67 9.78
N TYR A 41 1.25 -15.54 10.41
CA TYR A 41 1.20 -15.41 11.87
C TYR A 41 0.02 -16.17 12.48
N TYR A 42 -1.21 -15.92 12.02
CA TYR A 42 -2.42 -16.43 12.66
C TYR A 42 -2.85 -17.83 12.22
N VAL A 43 -2.50 -18.26 11.01
CA VAL A 43 -2.95 -19.54 10.44
C VAL A 43 -1.84 -20.57 10.40
N LEU A 44 -0.65 -20.17 9.98
CA LEU A 44 0.47 -21.10 9.83
C LEU A 44 1.35 -21.22 11.08
N ASP A 45 1.22 -20.32 12.06
CA ASP A 45 2.13 -20.20 13.21
C ASP A 45 3.61 -20.13 12.76
N ALA A 46 3.85 -19.41 11.65
CA ALA A 46 5.12 -19.33 10.97
C ALA A 46 5.42 -17.89 10.51
N PRO A 47 5.62 -16.94 11.45
CA PRO A 47 5.90 -15.55 11.12
C PRO A 47 7.17 -15.44 10.26
N THR A 48 7.07 -14.66 9.18
CA THR A 48 8.16 -14.49 8.19
C THR A 48 8.87 -13.15 8.31
N VAL A 49 8.34 -12.24 9.14
CA VAL A 49 8.88 -10.90 9.41
C VAL A 49 8.75 -10.63 10.91
N SER A 50 9.58 -9.74 11.43
CA SER A 50 9.47 -9.26 12.81
C SER A 50 8.25 -8.35 13.00
N ASP A 51 7.84 -8.17 14.26
CA ASP A 51 6.73 -7.27 14.61
C ASP A 51 6.99 -5.84 14.10
N ALA A 52 8.23 -5.34 14.23
CA ALA A 52 8.59 -4.00 13.77
C ALA A 52 8.47 -3.84 12.24
N GLU A 53 8.83 -4.87 11.48
CA GLU A 53 8.67 -4.88 10.02
C GLU A 53 7.19 -4.93 9.63
N PHE A 54 6.39 -5.73 10.32
CA PHE A 54 4.95 -5.78 10.11
C PHE A 54 4.30 -4.43 10.43
N ASP A 55 4.63 -3.83 11.57
CA ASP A 55 4.11 -2.54 11.99
C ASP A 55 4.46 -1.44 10.98
N ALA A 56 5.66 -1.45 10.41
CA ALA A 56 6.06 -0.50 9.37
C ALA A 56 5.15 -0.61 8.13
N LEU A 57 4.95 -1.83 7.61
CA LEU A 57 4.09 -2.08 6.45
C LEU A 57 2.63 -1.69 6.73
N PHE A 58 2.13 -2.02 7.92
CA PHE A 58 0.76 -1.73 8.32
C PHE A 58 0.52 -0.22 8.48
N ASN A 59 1.44 0.48 9.14
CA ASN A 59 1.34 1.92 9.34
C ASN A 59 1.46 2.70 8.03
N GLU A 60 2.31 2.25 7.11
CA GLU A 60 2.42 2.84 5.78
C GLU A 60 1.09 2.70 5.00
N LEU A 61 0.52 1.49 4.96
CA LEU A 61 -0.78 1.25 4.33
C LEU A 61 -1.86 2.16 4.92
N LYS A 62 -1.91 2.25 6.24
CA LYS A 62 -2.87 3.10 6.96
C LYS A 62 -2.69 4.58 6.62
N ALA A 63 -1.44 5.05 6.55
CA ALA A 63 -1.15 6.45 6.20
C ALA A 63 -1.60 6.77 4.77
N LEU A 64 -1.35 5.88 3.81
CA LEU A 64 -1.77 6.06 2.42
C LEU A 64 -3.30 6.04 2.29
N GLU A 65 -4.01 5.14 2.98
CA GLU A 65 -5.48 5.12 2.96
C GLU A 65 -6.10 6.36 3.64
N GLN A 66 -5.42 6.95 4.62
CA GLN A 66 -5.83 8.23 5.22
C GLN A 66 -5.55 9.41 4.29
N GLN A 67 -4.40 9.42 3.63
CA GLN A 67 -4.00 10.47 2.70
C GLN A 67 -4.84 10.45 1.42
N TYR A 68 -5.26 9.27 0.98
CA TYR A 68 -6.07 9.05 -0.21
C TYR A 68 -7.37 8.30 0.14
N PRO A 69 -8.43 9.00 0.59
CA PRO A 69 -9.68 8.37 1.00
C PRO A 69 -10.35 7.51 -0.07
N ALA A 70 -10.10 7.78 -1.36
CA ALA A 70 -10.56 6.93 -2.47
C ALA A 70 -9.95 5.51 -2.45
N LEU A 71 -8.80 5.34 -1.81
CA LEU A 71 -8.16 4.04 -1.64
C LEU A 71 -8.68 3.27 -0.45
N TYR A 72 -9.35 3.92 0.52
CA TYR A 72 -9.93 3.20 1.66
C TYR A 72 -10.95 2.17 1.19
N ARG A 73 -10.89 0.96 1.78
CA ARG A 73 -11.86 -0.11 1.52
C ARG A 73 -12.23 -0.82 2.81
N SER A 74 -13.50 -1.20 2.95
CA SER A 74 -14.00 -1.93 4.12
C SER A 74 -13.39 -3.33 4.30
N ASP A 75 -12.84 -3.92 3.23
CA ASP A 75 -12.10 -5.19 3.25
C ASP A 75 -10.57 -5.01 3.38
N SER A 76 -10.12 -3.80 3.67
CA SER A 76 -8.69 -3.54 3.92
C SER A 76 -8.25 -4.18 5.26
N PRO A 77 -7.03 -4.74 5.34
CA PRO A 77 -6.51 -5.28 6.59
C PRO A 77 -6.38 -4.24 7.72
N THR A 78 -6.45 -2.93 7.42
CA THR A 78 -6.41 -1.82 8.39
C THR A 78 -7.74 -1.54 9.10
N VAL A 79 -8.84 -2.18 8.67
CA VAL A 79 -10.21 -1.93 9.17
C VAL A 79 -10.61 -2.86 10.33
N ARG A 80 -9.87 -3.94 10.56
CA ARG A 80 -10.19 -4.95 11.59
C ARG A 80 -10.12 -4.44 13.03
#